data_AF-M1B978-F1
#
_entry.id   AF-M1B978-F1
#
_cell.length_a   1.000
_cell.length_b   1.000
_cell.length_c   1.000
_cell.angle_alpha   90.00
_cell.angle_beta   90.00
_cell.angle_gamma   90.00
#
_symmetry.space_group_name_H-M   'P 1'
#
loop_
_entity.id
_entity.type
_entity.pdbx_description
1 polymer ?
#
loop_
_entity_poly.entity_id
_entity_poly.type
_entity_poly.pdbx_seq_one_letter_code
_entity_poly.pdbx_strand_id
1 'polypeptide(L)'
;MNKALETFLRKANGEQILAGVIGLGGSGGTSLLSSAFRSLPIGIPKVIISTVASGQTESYIGTSDLVLFPSVVDICGINSVSKVVLSNAGAAFAGMVVGRLESSKEHSITTGKFTIGVTMFGVTTPCVNAVKERLAKEGYETLVFHATGVGGRAMEDLVRGGFIQGVLDITTTEVADYVVGGVMACDSSRFDAILEKKIPLVLSVGALDMVNFGPKTTIPPEFQQRKIHEHNEQVSLMRTTVGENKKFAAFIAEKLNKASSSVCVCLPEKGVSALDAPGKDFYDPEATSCLTHELQMLLENNERCQVPQLFVRKRMAAYDVTFHCKTQLR
;
A
#
# COMPACT_ATOMS: atom_id res chain seq x y z
N MET A 1 15.09 -21.61 -6.67
CA MET A 1 13.89 -22.34 -7.14
C MET A 1 12.65 -21.44 -7.16
N ASN A 2 12.30 -20.75 -6.06
CA ASN A 2 11.17 -19.80 -6.01
C ASN A 2 11.12 -18.79 -7.18
N LYS A 3 12.22 -18.06 -7.46
CA LYS A 3 12.29 -17.10 -8.58
C LYS A 3 12.14 -17.76 -9.96
N ALA A 4 12.61 -19.00 -10.10
CA ALA A 4 12.46 -19.74 -11.36
C ALA A 4 11.01 -20.16 -11.58
N LEU A 5 10.31 -20.59 -10.51
CA LEU A 5 8.88 -20.87 -10.56
C LEU A 5 8.06 -19.60 -10.87
N GLU A 6 8.42 -18.47 -10.28
CA GLU A 6 7.81 -17.18 -10.60
C GLU A 6 7.95 -16.83 -12.09
N THR A 7 9.16 -16.92 -12.65
CA THR A 7 9.38 -16.67 -14.08
C THR A 7 8.57 -17.61 -14.96
N PHE A 8 8.49 -18.89 -14.60
CA PHE A 8 7.69 -19.88 -15.30
C PHE A 8 6.20 -19.52 -15.28
N LEU A 9 5.66 -19.18 -14.11
CA LEU A 9 4.26 -18.80 -13.95
C LEU A 9 3.92 -17.49 -14.67
N ARG A 10 4.82 -16.49 -14.65
CA ARG A 10 4.65 -15.24 -15.41
C ARG A 10 4.59 -15.50 -16.91
N LYS A 11 5.43 -16.40 -17.43
CA LYS A 11 5.40 -16.80 -18.85
C LYS A 11 4.07 -17.48 -19.19
N ALA A 12 3.65 -18.45 -18.39
CA ALA A 12 2.36 -19.14 -18.59
C ALA A 12 1.15 -18.18 -18.51
N ASN A 13 1.19 -17.19 -17.61
CA ASN A 13 0.16 -16.17 -17.53
C ASN A 13 0.16 -15.23 -18.75
N GLY A 14 1.33 -14.85 -19.25
CA GLY A 14 1.48 -14.03 -20.46
C GLY A 14 0.95 -14.72 -21.72
N GLU A 15 1.08 -16.05 -21.80
CA GLU A 15 0.51 -16.89 -22.85
C GLU A 15 -0.99 -17.17 -22.66
N GLN A 16 -1.62 -16.62 -21.61
CA GLN A 16 -3.05 -16.78 -21.27
C GLN A 16 -3.53 -18.23 -21.06
N ILE A 17 -2.62 -19.14 -20.73
CA ILE A 17 -2.94 -20.55 -20.48
C ILE A 17 -3.20 -20.86 -18.99
N LEU A 18 -3.04 -19.86 -18.11
CA LEU A 18 -3.12 -20.05 -16.65
C LEU A 18 -4.52 -19.76 -16.10
N ALA A 19 -5.23 -20.80 -15.67
CA ALA A 19 -6.54 -20.68 -15.02
C ALA A 19 -6.47 -20.62 -13.48
N GLY A 20 -5.36 -21.04 -12.89
CA GLY A 20 -5.13 -21.06 -11.44
C GLY A 20 -3.88 -21.85 -11.08
N VAL A 21 -3.40 -21.72 -9.85
CA VAL A 21 -2.27 -22.48 -9.30
C VAL A 21 -2.61 -23.10 -7.94
N ILE A 22 -2.23 -24.36 -7.76
CA ILE A 22 -2.35 -25.08 -6.49
C ILE A 22 -1.05 -25.80 -6.16
N GLY A 23 -0.69 -25.86 -4.88
CA GLY A 23 0.44 -26.63 -4.39
C GLY A 23 0.27 -27.05 -2.94
N LEU A 24 1.26 -27.75 -2.41
CA LEU A 24 1.29 -28.17 -1.01
C LEU A 24 2.72 -28.25 -0.49
N GLY A 25 2.91 -28.11 0.82
CA GLY A 25 4.20 -28.35 1.44
C GLY A 25 4.27 -27.96 2.90
N GLY A 26 5.37 -28.38 3.54
CA GLY A 26 5.75 -27.89 4.87
C GLY A 26 6.17 -26.41 4.83
N SER A 27 6.86 -25.93 5.88
CA SER A 27 7.36 -24.55 5.93
C SER A 27 8.19 -24.15 4.70
N GLY A 28 9.16 -24.97 4.31
CA GLY A 28 10.01 -24.69 3.14
C GLY A 28 9.25 -24.70 1.80
N GLY A 29 8.35 -25.67 1.61
CA GLY A 29 7.51 -25.73 0.41
C GLY A 29 6.53 -24.58 0.31
N THR A 30 5.90 -24.21 1.44
CA THR A 30 5.01 -23.06 1.54
C THR A 30 5.76 -21.77 1.21
N SER A 31 6.95 -21.56 1.77
CA SER A 31 7.80 -20.40 1.46
C SER A 31 8.13 -20.30 -0.04
N LEU A 32 8.51 -21.42 -0.66
CA LEU A 32 8.83 -21.49 -2.09
C LEU A 32 7.63 -21.14 -2.97
N LEU A 33 6.48 -21.80 -2.72
CA LEU A 33 5.26 -21.63 -3.52
C LEU A 33 4.66 -20.25 -3.34
N SER A 34 4.57 -19.77 -2.10
CA SER A 34 3.88 -18.51 -1.78
C SER A 34 4.50 -17.31 -2.50
N SER A 35 5.84 -17.25 -2.55
CA SER A 35 6.57 -16.20 -3.28
C SER A 35 6.22 -16.17 -4.77
N ALA A 36 6.09 -17.34 -5.41
CA ALA A 36 5.76 -17.42 -6.82
C ALA A 36 4.27 -17.19 -7.06
N PHE A 37 3.39 -17.73 -6.22
CA PHE A 37 1.94 -17.66 -6.40
C PHE A 37 1.42 -16.23 -6.21
N ARG A 38 1.90 -15.50 -5.20
CA ARG A 38 1.48 -14.11 -4.96
C ARG A 38 1.99 -13.10 -6.00
N SER A 39 2.91 -13.51 -6.88
CA SER A 39 3.34 -12.68 -8.02
C SER A 39 2.30 -12.64 -9.15
N LEU A 40 1.33 -13.57 -9.12
CA LEU A 40 0.24 -13.60 -10.09
C LEU A 40 -0.82 -12.55 -9.75
N PRO A 41 -1.52 -11.99 -10.76
CA PRO A 41 -2.60 -11.04 -10.55
C PRO A 41 -3.66 -11.51 -9.53
N ILE A 42 -4.19 -10.56 -8.76
CA ILE A 42 -5.36 -10.78 -7.90
C ILE A 42 -6.53 -11.27 -8.74
N GLY A 43 -7.29 -12.24 -8.21
CA GLY A 43 -8.43 -12.88 -8.87
C GLY A 43 -8.09 -14.16 -9.64
N ILE A 44 -6.81 -14.46 -9.89
CA ILE A 44 -6.41 -15.82 -10.31
C ILE A 44 -6.41 -16.72 -9.06
N PRO A 45 -7.10 -17.88 -9.06
CA PRO A 45 -7.08 -18.82 -7.94
C PRO A 45 -5.67 -19.26 -7.56
N LYS A 46 -5.28 -19.07 -6.29
CA LYS A 46 -3.97 -19.43 -5.71
C LYS A 46 -4.19 -20.15 -4.39
N VAL A 47 -3.86 -21.43 -4.31
CA VAL A 47 -4.12 -22.27 -3.13
C VAL A 47 -2.88 -23.05 -2.72
N ILE A 48 -2.52 -23.02 -1.43
CA ILE A 48 -1.47 -23.89 -0.88
C ILE A 48 -2.02 -24.67 0.30
N ILE A 49 -1.90 -26.01 0.28
CA ILE A 49 -2.10 -26.83 1.48
C ILE A 49 -0.80 -26.79 2.29
N SER A 50 -0.84 -26.13 3.45
CA SER A 50 0.35 -25.78 4.23
C SER A 50 0.29 -26.33 5.66
N THR A 51 1.41 -26.88 6.14
CA THR A 51 1.57 -27.27 7.55
C THR A 51 1.72 -26.07 8.49
N VAL A 52 1.96 -24.87 7.94
CA VAL A 52 2.19 -23.62 8.68
C VAL A 52 1.10 -22.57 8.42
N ALA A 53 -0.07 -22.99 7.92
CA ALA A 53 -1.20 -22.08 7.71
C ALA A 53 -1.75 -21.50 9.04
N SER A 54 -1.63 -22.24 10.14
CA SER A 54 -2.05 -21.81 11.48
C SER A 54 -0.87 -21.19 12.24
N GLY A 55 -0.58 -19.92 11.99
CA GLY A 55 0.52 -19.17 12.59
C GLY A 55 0.68 -17.79 11.96
N GLN A 56 1.88 -17.21 12.02
CA GLN A 56 2.19 -15.98 11.27
C GLN A 56 2.28 -16.30 9.77
N THR A 57 1.41 -15.71 8.97
CA THR A 57 1.25 -16.01 7.54
C THR A 57 1.51 -14.83 6.61
N GLU A 58 1.79 -13.63 7.16
CA GLU A 58 2.06 -12.42 6.38
C GLU A 58 3.20 -12.62 5.36
N SER A 59 4.28 -13.31 5.74
CA SER A 59 5.42 -13.57 4.85
C SER A 59 5.09 -14.51 3.68
N TYR A 60 3.99 -15.26 3.78
CA TYR A 60 3.49 -16.13 2.72
C TYR A 60 2.47 -15.39 1.85
N ILE A 61 1.41 -14.86 2.45
CA ILE A 61 0.27 -14.27 1.76
C ILE A 61 0.59 -12.85 1.27
N GLY A 62 1.27 -12.06 2.09
CA GLY A 62 1.47 -10.64 1.87
C GLY A 62 0.13 -9.91 1.71
N THR A 63 0.01 -9.20 0.60
CA THR A 63 -1.14 -8.39 0.18
C THR A 63 -2.01 -9.08 -0.89
N SER A 64 -1.71 -10.34 -1.20
CA SER A 64 -2.43 -11.11 -2.21
C SER A 64 -3.68 -11.80 -1.64
N ASP A 65 -4.47 -12.35 -2.55
CA ASP A 65 -5.59 -13.27 -2.33
C ASP A 65 -5.14 -14.75 -2.27
N LEU A 66 -3.88 -15.03 -1.89
CA LEU A 66 -3.38 -16.39 -1.68
C LEU A 66 -4.09 -17.06 -0.51
N VAL A 67 -4.62 -18.26 -0.74
CA VAL A 67 -5.30 -19.05 0.29
C VAL A 67 -4.39 -20.15 0.82
N LEU A 68 -4.20 -20.19 2.14
CA LEU A 68 -3.52 -21.28 2.83
C LEU A 68 -4.55 -22.21 3.48
N PHE A 69 -4.64 -23.45 3.00
CA PHE A 69 -5.41 -24.50 3.66
C PHE A 69 -4.55 -25.18 4.72
N PRO A 70 -4.95 -25.21 6.01
CA PRO A 70 -4.23 -25.96 7.02
C PRO A 70 -4.22 -27.46 6.70
N SER A 71 -3.03 -28.06 6.68
CA SER A 71 -2.89 -29.51 6.41
C SER A 71 -3.39 -30.39 7.57
N VAL A 72 -3.60 -29.82 8.76
CA VAL A 72 -3.98 -30.45 10.04
C VAL A 72 -2.90 -31.36 10.61
N VAL A 73 -2.40 -32.29 9.82
CA VAL A 73 -1.25 -33.15 10.13
C VAL A 73 -0.09 -32.84 9.19
N ASP A 74 1.11 -33.31 9.53
CA ASP A 74 2.26 -33.16 8.63
C ASP A 74 1.99 -33.86 7.29
N ILE A 75 2.56 -33.30 6.21
CA ILE A 75 2.39 -33.81 4.86
C ILE A 75 3.44 -34.91 4.63
N CYS A 76 3.15 -36.10 5.15
CA CYS A 76 4.00 -37.27 5.07
C CYS A 76 3.19 -38.50 4.62
N GLY A 77 2.90 -38.56 3.32
CA GLY A 77 2.09 -39.62 2.71
C GLY A 77 0.57 -39.41 2.81
N ILE A 78 -0.18 -40.37 2.28
CA ILE A 78 -1.65 -40.34 2.26
C ILE A 78 -2.18 -41.20 3.42
N ASN A 79 -2.91 -40.57 4.33
CA ASN A 79 -3.58 -41.20 5.46
C ASN A 79 -5.05 -40.75 5.52
N SER A 80 -5.81 -41.25 6.50
CA SER A 80 -7.24 -40.92 6.65
C SER A 80 -7.51 -39.42 6.78
N VAL A 81 -6.61 -38.67 7.42
CA VAL A 81 -6.73 -37.21 7.59
C VAL A 81 -6.33 -36.49 6.31
N SER A 82 -5.13 -36.77 5.78
CA SER A 82 -4.62 -36.07 4.60
C SER A 82 -5.48 -36.32 3.36
N LYS A 83 -6.09 -37.52 3.22
CA LYS A 83 -7.03 -37.80 2.14
C LYS A 83 -8.22 -36.84 2.14
N VAL A 84 -8.80 -36.55 3.31
CA VAL A 84 -9.94 -35.62 3.44
C VAL A 84 -9.50 -34.18 3.18
N VAL A 85 -8.42 -33.75 3.82
CA VAL A 85 -7.94 -32.36 3.73
C VAL A 85 -7.51 -32.02 2.29
N LEU A 86 -6.74 -32.89 1.64
CA LEU A 86 -6.31 -32.69 0.26
C LEU A 86 -7.49 -32.72 -0.72
N SER A 87 -8.47 -33.59 -0.50
CA SER A 87 -9.68 -33.65 -1.34
C SER A 87 -10.51 -32.37 -1.24
N ASN A 88 -10.70 -31.85 -0.01
CA ASN A 88 -11.43 -30.60 0.21
C ASN A 88 -10.72 -29.41 -0.44
N ALA A 89 -9.40 -29.29 -0.27
CA ALA A 89 -8.63 -28.22 -0.88
C ALA A 89 -8.64 -28.30 -2.43
N GLY A 90 -8.53 -29.52 -2.98
CA GLY A 90 -8.65 -29.75 -4.42
C GLY A 90 -10.02 -29.38 -4.98
N ALA A 91 -11.10 -29.76 -4.29
CA ALA A 91 -12.47 -29.41 -4.67
C ALA A 91 -12.72 -27.88 -4.59
N ALA A 92 -12.25 -27.23 -3.52
CA ALA A 92 -12.35 -25.78 -3.37
C ALA A 92 -11.62 -25.05 -4.51
N PHE A 93 -10.39 -25.45 -4.82
CA PHE A 93 -9.63 -24.89 -5.93
C PHE A 93 -10.32 -25.10 -7.28
N ALA A 94 -10.84 -26.30 -7.54
CA ALA A 94 -11.60 -26.58 -8.76
C ALA A 94 -12.85 -25.67 -8.88
N GLY A 95 -13.59 -25.47 -7.79
CA GLY A 95 -14.73 -24.56 -7.74
C GLY A 95 -14.35 -23.11 -8.05
N MET A 96 -13.24 -22.61 -7.47
CA MET A 96 -12.72 -21.27 -7.78
C MET A 96 -12.38 -21.12 -9.27
N VAL A 97 -11.72 -22.11 -9.86
CA VAL A 97 -11.33 -22.10 -11.28
C VAL A 97 -12.55 -22.12 -12.19
N VAL A 98 -13.46 -23.08 -12.00
CA VAL A 98 -14.67 -23.24 -12.82
C VAL A 98 -15.55 -22.00 -12.71
N GLY A 99 -15.85 -21.54 -11.48
CA GLY A 99 -16.71 -20.38 -11.25
C GLY A 99 -16.16 -19.09 -11.89
N ARG A 100 -14.84 -18.91 -11.88
CA ARG A 100 -14.20 -17.78 -12.57
C ARG A 100 -14.31 -17.89 -14.09
N LEU A 101 -14.06 -19.07 -14.66
CA LEU A 101 -14.10 -19.28 -16.12
C LEU A 101 -15.51 -19.12 -16.69
N GLU A 102 -16.53 -19.50 -15.91
CA GLU A 102 -17.94 -19.36 -16.31
C GLU A 102 -18.44 -17.93 -16.16
N SER A 103 -18.11 -17.24 -15.06
CA SER A 103 -18.54 -15.84 -14.81
C SER A 103 -17.85 -14.80 -15.68
N SER A 104 -16.64 -15.07 -16.16
CA SER A 104 -15.87 -14.13 -17.01
C SER A 104 -16.53 -13.85 -18.38
N LYS A 105 -17.56 -14.61 -18.76
CA LYS A 105 -18.36 -14.38 -19.97
C LYS A 105 -19.43 -13.29 -19.80
N GLU A 106 -19.68 -12.84 -18.57
CA GLU A 106 -20.89 -12.09 -18.21
C GLU A 106 -20.59 -10.73 -17.56
N HIS A 107 -19.39 -10.17 -17.76
CA HIS A 107 -19.11 -8.82 -17.28
C HIS A 107 -19.89 -7.80 -18.10
N SER A 108 -21.05 -7.46 -17.54
CA SER A 108 -21.83 -6.27 -17.85
C SER A 108 -20.89 -5.07 -17.97
N ILE A 109 -21.02 -4.36 -19.08
CA ILE A 109 -20.55 -3.00 -19.26
C ILE A 109 -21.36 -2.12 -18.28
N THR A 110 -21.13 -2.27 -16.98
CA THR A 110 -21.49 -1.23 -16.04
C THR A 110 -20.44 -0.17 -16.22
N THR A 111 -20.88 0.93 -16.82
CA THR A 111 -20.22 2.23 -16.95
C THR A 111 -19.92 2.86 -15.58
N GLY A 112 -19.37 2.08 -14.64
CA GLY A 112 -18.93 2.53 -13.33
C GLY A 112 -17.71 3.43 -13.50
N LYS A 113 -17.70 4.57 -12.80
CA LYS A 113 -16.53 5.46 -12.80
C LYS A 113 -15.35 4.76 -12.14
N PHE A 114 -14.16 5.28 -12.42
CA PHE A 114 -12.89 4.77 -11.92
C PHE A 114 -12.86 4.56 -10.39
N THR A 115 -12.12 3.54 -9.96
CA THR A 115 -11.80 3.26 -8.56
C THR A 115 -10.53 4.02 -8.17
N ILE A 116 -10.62 4.79 -7.09
CA ILE A 116 -9.54 5.64 -6.56
C ILE A 116 -8.96 5.04 -5.28
N GLY A 117 -7.66 4.81 -5.26
CA GLY A 117 -6.93 4.41 -4.06
C GLY A 117 -6.60 5.62 -3.18
N VAL A 118 -6.80 5.50 -1.86
CA VAL A 118 -6.53 6.59 -0.90
C VAL A 118 -5.78 6.06 0.31
N THR A 119 -4.62 6.63 0.64
CA THR A 119 -3.87 6.27 1.85
C THR A 119 -4.32 7.07 3.07
N MET A 120 -4.39 6.42 4.22
CA MET A 120 -5.00 6.95 5.43
C MET A 120 -4.23 6.55 6.68
N PHE A 121 -4.25 7.42 7.67
CA PHE A 121 -3.86 7.11 9.04
C PHE A 121 -4.84 7.74 10.03
N GLY A 122 -4.88 7.25 11.27
CA GLY A 122 -5.81 7.74 12.29
C GLY A 122 -5.79 9.29 12.39
N VAL A 123 -4.60 9.86 12.36
CA VAL A 123 -4.32 11.31 12.41
C VAL A 123 -4.61 12.10 11.12
N THR A 124 -4.88 11.42 10.00
CA THR A 124 -5.29 12.04 8.71
C THR A 124 -6.75 11.70 8.32
N THR A 125 -7.43 10.86 9.11
CA THR A 125 -8.84 10.45 8.91
C THR A 125 -9.79 11.60 8.57
N PRO A 126 -9.73 12.80 9.21
CA PRO A 126 -10.62 13.90 8.85
C PRO A 126 -10.46 14.35 7.38
N CYS A 127 -9.23 14.37 6.86
CA CYS A 127 -8.97 14.69 5.46
C CYS A 127 -9.49 13.57 4.55
N VAL A 128 -9.14 12.32 4.86
CA VAL A 128 -9.51 11.15 4.04
C VAL A 128 -11.03 10.99 3.94
N ASN A 129 -11.76 11.13 5.05
CA ASN A 129 -13.22 11.02 5.05
C ASN A 129 -13.88 12.08 4.18
N ALA A 130 -13.41 13.34 4.27
CA ALA A 130 -13.95 14.41 3.45
C ALA A 130 -13.58 14.23 1.96
N VAL A 131 -12.40 13.67 1.64
CA VAL A 131 -12.01 13.31 0.27
C VAL A 131 -12.91 12.19 -0.27
N LYS A 132 -13.09 11.13 0.52
CA LYS A 132 -13.94 9.99 0.18
C LYS A 132 -15.38 10.41 -0.08
N GLU A 133 -15.97 11.21 0.81
CA GLU A 133 -17.35 11.72 0.64
C GLU A 133 -17.48 12.51 -0.66
N ARG A 134 -16.48 13.35 -0.96
CA ARG A 134 -16.46 14.14 -2.20
C ARG A 134 -16.31 13.25 -3.44
N LEU A 135 -15.40 12.30 -3.45
CA LEU A 135 -15.24 11.34 -4.56
C LEU A 135 -16.52 10.53 -4.80
N ALA A 136 -17.20 10.10 -3.74
CA ALA A 136 -18.46 9.39 -3.83
C ALA A 136 -19.57 10.27 -4.45
N LYS A 137 -19.66 11.56 -4.09
CA LYS A 137 -20.59 12.52 -4.74
C LYS A 137 -20.27 12.73 -6.22
N GLU A 138 -19.01 12.59 -6.60
CA GLU A 138 -18.56 12.63 -8.00
C GLU A 138 -18.70 11.25 -8.69
N GLY A 139 -19.21 10.24 -7.98
CA GLY A 139 -19.53 8.90 -8.47
C GLY A 139 -18.35 7.94 -8.59
N TYR A 140 -17.17 8.28 -8.07
CA TYR A 140 -16.02 7.39 -8.02
C TYR A 140 -16.18 6.34 -6.91
N GLU A 141 -15.69 5.14 -7.15
CA GLU A 141 -15.45 4.17 -6.10
C GLU A 141 -14.15 4.51 -5.37
N THR A 142 -14.08 4.25 -4.06
CA THR A 142 -12.88 4.54 -3.26
C THR A 142 -12.45 3.34 -2.44
N LEU A 143 -11.18 2.97 -2.54
CA LEU A 143 -10.53 1.98 -1.68
C LEU A 143 -9.57 2.72 -0.74
N VAL A 144 -9.79 2.59 0.57
CA VAL A 144 -8.98 3.27 1.59
C VAL A 144 -7.99 2.27 2.20
N PHE A 145 -6.71 2.65 2.21
CA PHE A 145 -5.62 1.83 2.69
C PHE A 145 -5.00 2.44 3.93
N HIS A 146 -4.91 1.65 5.00
CA HIS A 146 -4.23 2.08 6.22
C HIS A 146 -2.72 2.06 5.99
N ALA A 147 -2.05 3.19 6.14
CA ALA A 147 -0.64 3.39 5.78
C ALA A 147 0.33 2.73 6.79
N THR A 148 0.30 1.40 6.88
CA THR A 148 1.07 0.59 7.83
C THR A 148 2.24 -0.16 7.15
N GLY A 149 2.69 0.33 5.99
CA GLY A 149 3.65 -0.33 5.10
C GLY A 149 2.97 -1.35 4.20
N VAL A 150 2.16 -2.23 4.79
CA VAL A 150 1.35 -3.22 4.06
C VAL A 150 0.26 -2.55 3.22
N GLY A 151 -0.37 -1.49 3.75
CA GLY A 151 -1.46 -0.83 3.03
C GLY A 151 -1.02 -0.13 1.75
N GLY A 152 0.13 0.58 1.75
CA GLY A 152 0.70 1.14 0.54
C GLY A 152 1.04 0.08 -0.50
N ARG A 153 1.64 -1.04 -0.08
CA ARG A 153 1.92 -2.19 -0.98
C ARG A 153 0.64 -2.80 -1.55
N ALA A 154 -0.41 -2.97 -0.73
CA ALA A 154 -1.69 -3.50 -1.18
C ALA A 154 -2.35 -2.59 -2.23
N MET A 155 -2.30 -1.28 -2.01
CA MET A 155 -2.77 -0.29 -2.98
C MET A 155 -2.01 -0.41 -4.31
N GLU A 156 -0.68 -0.50 -4.26
CA GLU A 156 0.16 -0.60 -5.45
C GLU A 156 -0.01 -1.91 -6.22
N ASP A 157 -0.25 -3.02 -5.51
CA ASP A 157 -0.58 -4.29 -6.16
C ASP A 157 -1.91 -4.25 -6.90
N LEU A 158 -2.91 -3.55 -6.35
CA LEU A 158 -4.19 -3.30 -7.01
C LEU A 158 -4.07 -2.34 -8.19
N VAL A 159 -3.18 -1.34 -8.11
CA VAL A 159 -2.80 -0.50 -9.26
C VAL A 159 -2.14 -1.35 -10.34
N ARG A 160 -1.19 -2.23 -9.99
CA ARG A 160 -0.52 -3.12 -10.95
C ARG A 160 -1.51 -4.08 -11.62
N GLY A 161 -2.50 -4.56 -10.85
CA GLY A 161 -3.60 -5.39 -11.32
C GLY A 161 -4.67 -4.65 -12.13
N GLY A 162 -4.63 -3.32 -12.20
CA GLY A 162 -5.61 -2.51 -12.94
C GLY A 162 -6.94 -2.29 -12.23
N PHE A 163 -7.04 -2.69 -10.95
CA PHE A 163 -8.23 -2.48 -10.11
C PHE A 163 -8.37 -1.02 -9.64
N ILE A 164 -7.27 -0.28 -9.57
CA ILE A 164 -7.24 1.14 -9.22
C ILE A 164 -6.76 1.94 -10.43
N GLN A 165 -7.52 2.96 -10.84
CA GLN A 165 -7.21 3.79 -12.01
C GLN A 165 -6.80 5.23 -11.66
N GLY A 166 -6.78 5.59 -10.37
CA GLY A 166 -6.21 6.84 -9.88
C GLY A 166 -5.85 6.73 -8.40
N VAL A 167 -4.89 7.53 -7.95
CA VAL A 167 -4.42 7.49 -6.55
C VAL A 167 -4.40 8.89 -5.94
N LEU A 168 -4.95 8.99 -4.74
CA LEU A 168 -4.77 10.11 -3.82
C LEU A 168 -3.92 9.62 -2.65
N ASP A 169 -2.60 9.71 -2.78
CA ASP A 169 -1.66 9.28 -1.74
C ASP A 169 -1.53 10.38 -0.68
N ILE A 170 -2.57 10.49 0.15
CA ILE A 170 -2.73 11.54 1.15
C ILE A 170 -1.76 11.34 2.31
N THR A 171 -1.51 10.10 2.70
CA THR A 171 -0.76 9.71 3.89
C THR A 171 0.47 8.89 3.50
N THR A 172 1.60 9.56 3.32
CA THR A 172 2.88 8.94 2.90
C THR A 172 3.78 8.56 4.08
N THR A 173 3.24 8.46 5.29
CA THR A 173 3.98 8.16 6.55
C THR A 173 4.88 6.92 6.48
N GLU A 174 4.56 5.95 5.62
CA GLU A 174 5.37 4.74 5.42
C GLU A 174 6.80 5.06 4.96
N VAL A 175 7.02 6.22 4.32
CA VAL A 175 8.34 6.74 3.95
C VAL A 175 9.14 7.16 5.19
N ALA A 176 8.50 7.74 6.20
CA ALA A 176 9.18 8.14 7.43
C ALA A 176 9.74 6.90 8.15
N ASP A 177 8.91 5.86 8.26
CA ASP A 177 9.32 4.57 8.80
C ASP A 177 10.42 3.91 7.97
N TYR A 178 10.35 3.95 6.63
CA TYR A 178 11.40 3.39 5.78
C TYR A 178 12.75 4.10 5.97
N VAL A 179 12.75 5.43 6.05
CA VAL A 179 13.98 6.23 6.14
C VAL A 179 14.60 6.18 7.54
N VAL A 180 13.79 6.12 8.60
CA VAL A 180 14.26 6.18 10.00
C VAL A 180 14.39 4.79 10.65
N GLY A 181 13.65 3.79 10.17
CA GLY A 181 13.64 2.43 10.73
C GLY A 181 12.45 2.12 11.63
N GLY A 182 11.26 2.59 11.26
CA GLY A 182 10.00 2.27 11.94
C GLY A 182 9.39 0.92 11.55
N VAL A 183 8.37 0.49 12.28
CA VAL A 183 7.75 -0.85 12.15
C VAL A 183 6.68 -0.93 11.05
N MET A 184 6.26 0.21 10.49
CA MET A 184 5.24 0.35 9.44
C MET A 184 5.83 0.88 8.12
N ALA A 185 7.07 0.52 7.84
CA ALA A 185 7.81 0.98 6.67
C ALA A 185 7.22 0.49 5.34
N CYS A 186 7.26 1.35 4.33
CA CYS A 186 7.22 0.90 2.94
C CYS A 186 8.54 0.22 2.57
N ASP A 187 8.62 -0.32 1.36
CA ASP A 187 9.91 -0.73 0.79
C ASP A 187 10.45 0.35 -0.16
N SER A 188 11.63 0.10 -0.72
CA SER A 188 12.29 1.03 -1.65
C SER A 188 11.55 1.19 -2.98
N SER A 189 10.55 0.37 -3.29
CA SER A 189 9.76 0.44 -4.52
C SER A 189 8.53 1.32 -4.42
N ARG A 190 8.26 1.92 -3.24
CA ARG A 190 7.10 2.81 -3.06
C ARG A 190 7.01 3.87 -4.17
N PHE A 191 5.80 4.02 -4.69
CA PHE A 191 5.35 4.83 -5.83
C PHE A 191 5.64 4.24 -7.21
N ASP A 192 6.52 3.25 -7.37
CA ASP A 192 6.94 2.76 -8.69
C ASP A 192 5.76 2.20 -9.49
N ALA A 193 4.88 1.40 -8.87
CA ALA A 193 3.73 0.81 -9.55
C ALA A 193 2.77 1.86 -10.13
N ILE A 194 2.60 2.98 -9.43
CA ILE A 194 1.71 4.08 -9.82
C ILE A 194 2.30 4.79 -11.03
N LEU A 195 3.60 5.12 -10.98
CA LEU A 195 4.31 5.80 -12.05
C LEU A 195 4.45 4.94 -13.31
N GLU A 196 4.69 3.63 -13.15
CA GLU A 196 4.74 2.65 -14.23
C GLU A 196 3.40 2.52 -14.96
N LYS A 197 2.30 2.53 -14.21
CA LYS A 197 0.94 2.48 -14.76
C LYS A 197 0.45 3.79 -15.35
N LYS A 198 1.17 4.90 -15.11
CA LYS A 198 0.86 6.22 -15.64
C LYS A 198 -0.56 6.70 -15.30
N ILE A 199 -1.09 6.24 -14.17
CA ILE A 199 -2.40 6.68 -13.68
C ILE A 199 -2.29 8.04 -12.98
N PRO A 200 -3.37 8.83 -12.93
CA PRO A 200 -3.39 10.08 -12.18
C PRO A 200 -2.97 9.90 -10.72
N LEU A 201 -2.00 10.71 -10.29
CA LEU A 201 -1.47 10.70 -8.93
C LEU A 201 -1.51 12.11 -8.33
N VAL A 202 -2.25 12.24 -7.24
CA VAL A 202 -2.13 13.37 -6.31
C VAL A 202 -1.49 12.86 -5.02
N LEU A 203 -0.33 13.39 -4.68
CA LEU A 203 0.43 13.02 -3.48
C LEU A 203 0.39 14.16 -2.46
N SER A 204 0.34 13.82 -1.18
CA SER A 204 0.49 14.74 -0.05
C SER A 204 1.52 14.18 0.94
N VAL A 205 1.71 14.88 2.05
CA VAL A 205 2.70 14.55 3.08
C VAL A 205 2.03 14.20 4.43
N GLY A 206 0.81 13.66 4.39
CA GLY A 206 0.05 13.36 5.58
C GLY A 206 0.78 12.36 6.50
N ALA A 207 0.77 12.65 7.79
CA ALA A 207 1.43 11.88 8.84
C ALA A 207 2.95 11.68 8.66
N LEU A 208 3.64 12.42 7.78
CA LEU A 208 5.10 12.30 7.57
C LEU A 208 5.94 12.79 8.76
N ASP A 209 5.28 13.07 9.86
CA ASP A 209 5.70 13.81 11.02
C ASP A 209 5.90 12.88 12.23
N MET A 210 5.65 11.58 12.00
CA MET A 210 5.79 10.49 12.95
C MET A 210 6.45 9.27 12.32
N VAL A 211 7.23 8.55 13.14
CA VAL A 211 7.75 7.21 12.87
C VAL A 211 7.10 6.24 13.84
N ASN A 212 6.62 5.10 13.36
CA ASN A 212 5.91 4.13 14.17
C ASN A 212 6.86 3.14 14.83
N PHE A 213 6.65 2.90 16.12
CA PHE A 213 7.25 1.81 16.88
C PHE A 213 6.17 1.03 17.62
N GLY A 214 6.60 -0.11 18.19
CA GLY A 214 5.77 -0.90 19.11
C GLY A 214 5.62 -0.21 20.47
N PRO A 215 5.42 -1.00 21.55
CA PRO A 215 5.48 -0.49 22.92
C PRO A 215 6.77 0.30 23.16
N LYS A 216 6.73 1.30 24.06
CA LYS A 216 7.89 2.16 24.35
C LYS A 216 9.17 1.41 24.70
N THR A 217 9.05 0.24 25.33
CA THR A 217 10.16 -0.65 25.69
C THR A 217 10.87 -1.27 24.47
N THR A 218 10.22 -1.28 23.31
CA THR A 218 10.75 -1.81 22.04
C THR A 218 11.44 -0.75 21.18
N ILE A 219 11.37 0.54 21.57
CA ILE A 219 12.01 1.63 20.84
C ILE A 219 13.53 1.46 20.91
N PRO A 220 14.24 1.48 19.76
CA PRO A 220 15.69 1.35 19.72
C PRO A 220 16.41 2.36 20.66
N PRO A 221 17.50 1.96 21.35
CA PRO A 221 18.19 2.81 22.33
C PRO A 221 18.56 4.21 21.83
N GLU A 222 18.97 4.32 20.56
CA GLU A 222 19.32 5.57 19.89
C GLU A 222 18.15 6.56 19.76
N PHE A 223 16.92 6.07 19.85
CA PHE A 223 15.69 6.87 19.74
C PHE A 223 15.01 7.14 21.09
N GLN A 224 15.50 6.59 22.19
CA GLN A 224 14.84 6.73 23.50
C GLN A 224 14.74 8.16 24.01
N GLN A 225 15.65 9.04 23.59
CA GLN A 225 15.65 10.47 23.97
C GLN A 225 14.86 11.35 23.00
N ARG A 226 14.24 10.75 21.98
CA ARG A 226 13.40 11.48 21.01
C ARG A 226 12.04 11.80 21.63
N LYS A 227 11.31 12.71 20.97
CA LYS A 227 9.96 13.07 21.40
C LYS A 227 8.99 11.95 21.03
N ILE A 228 8.61 11.15 22.03
CA ILE A 228 7.70 10.01 21.90
C ILE A 228 6.29 10.38 22.37
N HIS A 229 5.29 9.96 21.61
CA HIS A 229 3.87 9.98 21.99
C HIS A 229 3.37 8.54 22.09
N GLU A 230 2.90 8.13 23.27
CA GLU A 230 2.33 6.80 23.51
C GLU A 230 0.87 6.79 23.04
N HIS A 231 0.62 6.24 21.85
CA HIS A 231 -0.72 6.22 21.27
C HIS A 231 -1.61 5.18 21.97
N ASN A 232 -1.07 4.00 22.23
CA ASN A 232 -1.64 2.95 23.06
C ASN A 232 -0.52 2.02 23.58
N GLU A 233 -0.87 1.00 24.36
CA GLU A 233 0.10 0.07 24.95
C GLU A 233 0.97 -0.67 23.92
N GLN A 234 0.50 -0.82 22.68
CA GLN A 234 1.17 -1.54 21.61
C GLN A 234 1.88 -0.63 20.60
N VAL A 235 1.60 0.67 20.60
CA VAL A 235 2.06 1.61 19.56
C VAL A 235 2.55 2.92 20.17
N SER A 236 3.80 3.25 19.87
CA SER A 236 4.42 4.53 20.18
C SER A 236 4.78 5.25 18.89
N LEU A 237 4.59 6.56 18.87
CA LEU A 237 4.92 7.43 17.74
C LEU A 237 6.14 8.26 18.12
N MET A 238 7.13 8.35 17.25
CA MET A 238 8.29 9.20 17.42
C MET A 238 8.20 10.41 16.48
N ARG A 239 8.33 11.63 17.01
CA ARG A 239 8.33 12.86 16.20
C ARG A 239 9.55 12.89 15.28
N THR A 240 9.32 13.10 13.99
CA THR A 240 10.41 13.30 13.00
C THR A 240 11.07 14.66 13.14
N THR A 241 12.37 14.73 12.87
CA THR A 241 13.15 15.98 12.86
C THR A 241 13.11 16.68 11.51
N VAL A 242 13.54 17.95 11.49
CA VAL A 242 13.81 18.72 10.26
C VAL A 242 14.76 17.97 9.32
N GLY A 243 15.84 17.40 9.84
CA GLY A 243 16.83 16.66 9.04
C GLY A 243 16.29 15.38 8.41
N GLU A 244 15.39 14.67 9.11
CA GLU A 244 14.70 13.50 8.58
C GLU A 244 13.67 13.90 7.50
N ASN A 245 12.97 15.03 7.68
CA ASN A 245 12.02 15.55 6.68
C ASN A 245 12.68 15.87 5.33
N LYS A 246 13.93 16.37 5.33
CA LYS A 246 14.72 16.52 4.09
C LYS A 246 14.95 15.20 3.37
N LYS A 247 15.21 14.12 4.12
CA LYS A 247 15.41 12.78 3.55
C LYS A 247 14.11 12.22 2.98
N PHE A 248 12.97 12.52 3.60
CA PHE A 248 11.66 12.10 3.06
C PHE A 248 11.37 12.82 1.75
N ALA A 249 11.61 14.14 1.70
CA ALA A 249 11.51 14.92 0.46
C ALA A 249 12.41 14.34 -0.65
N ALA A 250 13.66 14.02 -0.32
CA ALA A 250 14.59 13.41 -1.27
C ALA A 250 14.08 12.06 -1.81
N PHE A 251 13.57 11.17 -0.95
CA PHE A 251 13.00 9.89 -1.38
C PHE A 251 11.81 10.07 -2.31
N ILE A 252 10.85 10.92 -1.93
CA ILE A 252 9.64 11.19 -2.72
C ILE A 252 10.01 11.83 -4.06
N ALA A 253 10.88 12.85 -4.06
CA ALA A 253 11.29 13.55 -5.27
C ALA A 253 12.10 12.65 -6.21
N GLU A 254 12.96 11.77 -5.70
CA GLU A 254 13.70 10.81 -6.53
C GLU A 254 12.75 9.90 -7.33
N LYS A 255 11.63 9.49 -6.71
CA LYS A 255 10.59 8.70 -7.37
C LYS A 255 9.80 9.53 -8.37
N LEU A 256 9.24 10.66 -7.93
CA LEU A 256 8.40 11.50 -8.77
C LEU A 256 9.16 12.09 -9.97
N ASN A 257 10.46 12.33 -9.86
CA ASN A 257 11.28 12.77 -10.99
C ASN A 257 11.40 11.75 -12.14
N LYS A 258 11.00 10.50 -11.91
CA LYS A 258 10.90 9.45 -12.93
C LYS A 258 9.52 9.41 -13.61
N ALA A 259 8.59 10.28 -13.22
CA ALA A 259 7.23 10.29 -13.75
C ALA A 259 7.19 10.48 -15.27
N SER A 260 6.32 9.71 -15.92
CA SER A 260 6.02 9.82 -17.35
C SER A 260 4.56 10.15 -17.65
N SER A 261 3.84 10.58 -16.61
CA SER A 261 2.46 11.07 -16.61
C SER A 261 2.35 12.24 -15.62
N SER A 262 1.22 12.95 -15.66
CA SER A 262 0.96 14.08 -14.77
C SER A 262 0.88 13.64 -13.30
N VAL A 263 1.62 14.34 -12.45
CA VAL A 263 1.61 14.20 -10.99
C VAL A 263 1.36 15.57 -10.35
N CYS A 264 0.53 15.62 -9.32
CA CYS A 264 0.32 16.81 -8.50
C CYS A 264 0.76 16.54 -7.06
N VAL A 265 1.53 17.46 -6.47
CA VAL A 265 1.89 17.40 -5.04
C VAL A 265 1.17 18.51 -4.28
N CYS A 266 0.36 18.13 -3.29
CA CYS A 266 -0.40 19.04 -2.44
C CYS A 266 0.22 19.11 -1.04
N LEU A 267 0.66 20.29 -0.60
CA LEU A 267 1.42 20.46 0.64
C LEU A 267 0.66 21.35 1.64
N PRO A 268 0.27 20.84 2.83
CA PRO A 268 -0.36 21.64 3.86
C PRO A 268 0.68 22.37 4.73
N GLU A 269 0.66 23.70 4.77
CA GLU A 269 1.68 24.48 5.51
C GLU A 269 1.55 24.42 7.03
N LYS A 270 0.32 24.25 7.53
CA LYS A 270 0.04 24.39 8.96
C LYS A 270 0.28 23.12 9.76
N GLY A 271 0.78 22.09 9.08
CA GLY A 271 1.07 20.80 9.63
C GLY A 271 0.33 19.69 8.90
N VAL A 272 0.83 18.47 9.11
CA VAL A 272 0.53 17.33 8.26
C VAL A 272 -0.27 16.22 8.96
N SER A 273 -0.61 16.41 10.24
CA SER A 273 -1.36 15.43 11.03
C SER A 273 -2.20 16.09 12.12
N ALA A 274 -3.09 15.33 12.75
CA ALA A 274 -3.83 15.79 13.92
C ALA A 274 -2.94 16.07 15.16
N LEU A 275 -1.71 15.54 15.19
CA LEU A 275 -0.72 15.81 16.25
C LEU A 275 0.22 16.95 15.87
N ASP A 276 0.35 17.26 14.59
CA ASP A 276 1.10 18.40 14.06
C ASP A 276 0.15 19.54 13.71
N ALA A 277 -0.38 20.16 14.77
CA ALA A 277 -1.24 21.33 14.67
C ALA A 277 -1.03 22.24 15.90
N PRO A 278 -1.30 23.56 15.81
CA PRO A 278 -1.07 24.47 16.93
C PRO A 278 -1.64 23.95 18.27
N GLY A 279 -0.77 23.86 19.28
CA GLY A 279 -1.10 23.36 20.62
C GLY A 279 -1.14 21.84 20.76
N LYS A 280 -0.64 21.08 19.79
CA LYS A 280 -0.54 19.61 19.82
C LYS A 280 0.89 19.14 20.02
N ASP A 281 1.01 17.91 20.53
CA ASP A 281 2.29 17.32 20.95
C ASP A 281 3.35 17.33 19.86
N PHE A 282 2.97 17.15 18.61
CA PHE A 282 3.91 17.02 17.50
C PHE A 282 4.03 18.29 16.68
N TYR A 283 3.40 19.41 17.07
CA TYR A 283 3.46 20.63 16.27
C TYR A 283 4.89 21.14 16.08
N ASP A 284 5.31 21.19 14.82
CA ASP A 284 6.62 21.72 14.41
C ASP A 284 6.52 22.39 13.02
N PRO A 285 6.28 23.71 12.98
CA PRO A 285 6.21 24.44 11.72
C PRO A 285 7.56 24.54 11.00
N GLU A 286 8.69 24.37 11.70
CA GLU A 286 10.02 24.37 11.07
C GLU A 286 10.21 23.11 10.23
N ALA A 287 9.86 21.94 10.77
CA ALA A 287 9.87 20.69 10.01
C ALA A 287 8.94 20.74 8.79
N THR A 288 7.72 21.28 8.95
CA THR A 288 6.74 21.41 7.84
C THR A 288 7.24 22.37 6.75
N SER A 289 7.80 23.52 7.14
CA SER A 289 8.38 24.50 6.22
C SER A 289 9.57 23.90 5.46
N CYS A 290 10.45 23.20 6.16
CA CYS A 290 11.59 22.51 5.56
C CYS A 290 11.15 21.45 4.55
N LEU A 291 10.18 20.60 4.90
CA LEU A 291 9.63 19.58 3.99
C LEU A 291 9.05 20.21 2.72
N THR A 292 8.31 21.31 2.89
CA THR A 292 7.67 22.03 1.79
C THR A 292 8.71 22.63 0.84
N HIS A 293 9.68 23.35 1.38
CA HIS A 293 10.73 23.98 0.60
C HIS A 293 11.60 22.96 -0.15
N GLU A 294 11.97 21.87 0.52
CA GLU A 294 12.80 20.82 -0.08
C GLU A 294 12.06 20.12 -1.25
N LEU A 295 10.77 19.80 -1.08
CA LEU A 295 9.97 19.21 -2.16
C LEU A 295 9.79 20.16 -3.35
N GLN A 296 9.62 21.46 -3.12
CA GLN A 296 9.55 22.46 -4.20
C GLN A 296 10.87 22.49 -5.00
N MET A 297 11.98 22.71 -4.30
CA MET A 297 13.32 22.75 -4.90
C MET A 297 13.65 21.49 -5.73
N LEU A 298 13.32 20.30 -5.22
CA LEU A 298 13.65 19.03 -5.88
C LEU A 298 12.73 18.68 -7.07
N LEU A 299 11.57 19.34 -7.20
CA LEU A 299 10.57 19.06 -8.24
C LEU A 299 10.45 20.18 -9.30
N GLU A 300 10.99 21.38 -9.05
CA GLU A 300 10.89 22.57 -9.93
C GLU A 300 11.34 22.33 -11.39
N ASN A 301 12.24 21.37 -11.63
CA ASN A 301 12.76 21.09 -12.97
C ASN A 301 11.91 20.10 -13.78
N ASN A 302 10.75 19.67 -13.28
CA ASN A 302 9.96 18.62 -13.90
C ASN A 302 8.57 19.10 -14.32
N GLU A 303 8.39 19.39 -15.61
CA GLU A 303 7.11 19.84 -16.19
C GLU A 303 5.94 18.86 -15.95
N ARG A 304 6.23 17.58 -15.64
CA ARG A 304 5.22 16.55 -15.34
C ARG A 304 4.80 16.53 -13.87
N CYS A 305 5.63 17.09 -12.99
CA CYS A 305 5.36 17.19 -11.57
C CYS A 305 5.01 18.63 -11.23
N GLN A 306 3.73 18.89 -11.04
CA GLN A 306 3.30 20.21 -10.62
C GLN A 306 3.26 20.26 -9.10
N VAL A 307 4.03 21.18 -8.53
CA VAL A 307 3.82 21.69 -7.18
C VAL A 307 3.12 23.04 -7.35
N PRO A 308 1.78 23.11 -7.24
CA PRO A 308 1.08 24.37 -7.47
C PRO A 308 1.59 25.43 -6.48
N GLN A 309 2.16 26.53 -6.99
CA GLN A 309 2.68 27.67 -6.19
C GLN A 309 1.63 28.29 -5.25
N LEU A 310 0.35 27.91 -5.34
CA LEU A 310 -0.79 28.62 -4.76
C LEU A 310 -1.59 27.87 -3.68
N PHE A 311 -1.18 26.69 -3.24
CA PHE A 311 -1.94 25.92 -2.23
C PHE A 311 -1.17 25.56 -0.96
N VAL A 312 -0.23 26.44 -0.65
CA VAL A 312 0.26 26.80 0.67
C VAL A 312 -0.97 27.28 1.48
N ARG A 313 -1.74 26.34 2.06
CA ARG A 313 -3.06 26.63 2.69
C ARG A 313 -3.26 25.98 4.06
N LYS A 314 -4.20 26.61 4.79
CA LYS A 314 -4.35 26.58 6.25
C LYS A 314 -4.65 25.22 6.91
N ARG A 315 -5.01 24.17 6.15
CA ARG A 315 -5.23 22.76 6.61
C ARG A 315 -5.21 21.84 5.37
N MET A 316 -4.95 20.54 5.54
CA MET A 316 -5.13 19.53 4.50
C MET A 316 -6.64 19.39 4.15
N ALA A 317 -7.16 20.29 3.31
CA ALA A 317 -8.57 20.40 3.01
C ALA A 317 -8.95 19.47 1.84
N ALA A 318 -9.90 18.57 2.09
CA ALA A 318 -10.36 17.57 1.11
C ALA A 318 -10.91 18.12 -0.22
N TYR A 319 -11.39 19.37 -0.22
CA TYR A 319 -11.91 20.03 -1.41
C TYR A 319 -10.84 20.23 -2.49
N ASP A 320 -9.59 20.47 -2.11
CA ASP A 320 -8.53 20.83 -3.06
C ASP A 320 -7.87 19.60 -3.70
N VAL A 321 -7.70 18.53 -2.90
CA VAL A 321 -7.22 17.22 -3.35
C VAL A 321 -8.13 16.64 -4.43
N THR A 322 -9.45 16.80 -4.26
CA THR A 322 -10.44 16.29 -5.22
C THR A 322 -10.64 17.18 -6.45
N PHE A 323 -10.37 18.49 -6.36
CA PHE A 323 -10.44 19.40 -7.51
C PHE A 323 -9.37 19.06 -8.56
N HIS A 324 -8.13 18.81 -8.14
CA HIS A 324 -7.03 18.46 -9.06
C HIS A 324 -7.15 17.02 -9.59
N CYS A 325 -7.77 16.14 -8.80
CA CYS A 325 -8.18 14.82 -9.27
C CYS A 325 -9.09 14.94 -10.51
N LYS A 326 -10.03 15.90 -10.55
CA LYS A 326 -10.86 16.14 -11.75
C LYS A 326 -10.09 16.66 -12.96
N THR A 327 -9.08 17.49 -12.77
CA THR A 327 -8.27 17.99 -13.89
C THR A 327 -7.32 16.94 -14.45
N GLN A 328 -6.92 15.96 -13.63
CA GLN A 328 -6.06 14.86 -14.07
C GLN A 328 -6.82 13.60 -14.53
N LEU A 329 -8.06 13.38 -14.08
CA LEU A 329 -8.92 12.26 -14.49
C LEU A 329 -9.80 12.54 -15.72
N ARG A 330 -9.74 13.74 -16.30
CA ARG A 330 -10.36 14.09 -17.58
C ARG A 330 -9.40 13.85 -18.72
#